data_AF-A0A8H4LVF7-F1
#
_entry.id   AF-A0A8H4LVF7-F1
#
_cell.length_a   1.000
_cell.length_b   1.000
_cell.length_c   1.000
_cell.angle_alpha   90.00
_cell.angle_beta   90.00
_cell.angle_gamma   90.00
#
_symmetry.space_group_name_H-M   'P 1'
#
loop_
_entity.id
_entity.type
_entity.pdbx_description
1 polymer ?
#
loop_
_entity_poly.entity_id
_entity_poly.type
_entity_poly.pdbx_seq_one_letter_code
_entity_poly.pdbx_strand_id
1 'polypeptide(L)'
;MRILCIHGLAINSHVFQARTEKLRALLPEDYSYEWLDGRYHVKPLDIFYDYHSGPYLSHTDGLTTDEVHGALSRLQDYIRDNGPFDGVMGSCEGSWLAASLLLKHQMEDPTSPLPFQFAIFISGSLPLSWSSSIGHDYLGVLTCEDPLSTDPSLWQRKGRDAKLEMERLSEIQQRLKRDISPEGEIRLRKALDLVADPANSHLRPRAFHPDLHQDRLNLPTAHIWGREDFISGHAKQLLRLCNSAFAEVFEHKGGHDVPQSREDSTRMSEVIQKTIVRSQFAI
;
A
#
# COMPACT_ATOMS: atom_id res chain seq x y z
N MET A 1 17.93 -15.11 -4.25
CA MET A 1 16.46 -14.90 -4.18
C MET A 1 15.99 -13.97 -5.29
N ARG A 2 14.77 -14.11 -5.81
CA ARG A 2 14.11 -13.19 -6.76
C ARG A 2 13.03 -12.38 -6.05
N ILE A 3 13.17 -11.07 -5.97
CA ILE A 3 12.23 -10.17 -5.29
C ILE A 3 11.53 -9.28 -6.31
N LEU A 4 10.20 -9.30 -6.34
CA LEU A 4 9.41 -8.37 -7.14
C LEU A 4 9.29 -7.03 -6.41
N CYS A 5 9.73 -5.95 -7.04
CA CYS A 5 9.71 -4.59 -6.52
C CYS A 5 8.59 -3.77 -7.19
N ILE A 6 7.67 -3.23 -6.38
CA ILE A 6 6.50 -2.47 -6.82
C ILE A 6 6.60 -1.06 -6.24
N HIS A 7 6.66 -0.06 -7.11
CA HIS A 7 6.93 1.31 -6.71
C HIS A 7 5.68 2.03 -6.16
N GLY A 8 5.89 3.18 -5.52
CA GLY A 8 4.82 4.03 -4.99
C GLY A 8 4.16 4.93 -6.04
N LEU A 9 3.12 5.64 -5.64
CA LEU A 9 2.43 6.60 -6.51
C LEU A 9 3.41 7.70 -6.97
N ALA A 10 3.33 8.03 -8.26
CA ALA A 10 4.04 9.15 -8.87
C ALA A 10 5.57 9.04 -8.77
N ILE A 11 6.08 7.82 -8.73
CA ILE A 11 7.48 7.51 -9.03
C ILE A 11 7.51 6.42 -10.11
N ASN A 12 8.68 5.87 -10.42
CA ASN A 12 8.84 4.76 -11.34
C ASN A 12 9.86 3.74 -10.80
N SER A 13 10.01 2.63 -11.51
CA SER A 13 10.95 1.54 -11.23
C SER A 13 12.38 2.05 -10.99
N HIS A 14 12.88 2.92 -11.85
CA HIS A 14 14.24 3.48 -11.77
C HIS A 14 14.45 4.29 -10.49
N VAL A 15 13.50 5.16 -10.15
CA VAL A 15 13.54 5.95 -8.91
C VAL A 15 13.51 5.03 -7.69
N PHE A 16 12.62 4.04 -7.67
CA PHE A 16 12.55 3.10 -6.55
C PHE A 16 13.82 2.26 -6.41
N GLN A 17 14.41 1.85 -7.53
CA GLN A 17 15.69 1.14 -7.58
C GLN A 17 16.84 1.99 -7.01
N ALA A 18 16.90 3.27 -7.36
CA ALA A 18 17.91 4.20 -6.84
C ALA A 18 17.71 4.45 -5.34
N ARG A 19 16.46 4.68 -4.90
CA ARG A 19 16.14 4.92 -3.48
C ARG A 19 16.43 3.72 -2.57
N THR A 20 16.45 2.51 -3.11
CA THR A 20 16.77 1.29 -2.36
C THR A 20 18.21 0.83 -2.54
N GLU A 21 19.05 1.53 -3.30
CA GLU A 21 20.43 1.10 -3.62
C GLU A 21 21.26 0.83 -2.38
N LYS A 22 21.31 1.77 -1.42
CA LYS A 22 22.08 1.62 -0.18
C LYS A 22 21.59 0.48 0.70
N LEU A 23 20.28 0.23 0.71
CA LEU A 23 19.70 -0.93 1.38
C LEU A 23 20.15 -2.22 0.69
N ARG A 24 19.99 -2.31 -0.63
CA ARG A 24 20.33 -3.51 -1.40
C ARG A 24 21.82 -3.85 -1.32
N ALA A 25 22.70 -2.86 -1.19
CA ALA A 25 24.13 -3.06 -0.96
C ALA A 25 24.46 -3.73 0.40
N LEU A 26 23.51 -3.78 1.32
CA LEU A 26 23.64 -4.45 2.63
C LEU A 26 22.92 -5.80 2.68
N LEU A 27 22.30 -6.24 1.58
CA LEU A 27 21.65 -7.53 1.43
C LEU A 27 22.57 -8.49 0.65
N PRO A 28 22.37 -9.82 0.76
CA PRO A 28 23.17 -10.80 0.01
C PRO A 28 23.23 -10.52 -1.49
N GLU A 29 24.41 -10.72 -2.09
CA GLU A 29 24.68 -10.43 -3.50
C GLU A 29 23.92 -11.34 -4.48
N ASP A 30 23.46 -12.51 -4.01
CA ASP A 30 22.66 -13.47 -4.79
C ASP A 30 21.15 -13.10 -4.84
N TYR A 31 20.78 -11.94 -4.28
CA TYR A 31 19.43 -11.40 -4.41
C TYR A 31 19.29 -10.60 -5.70
N SER A 32 18.26 -10.91 -6.47
CA SER A 32 17.88 -10.23 -7.71
C SER A 32 16.54 -9.52 -7.52
N TYR A 33 16.40 -8.37 -8.18
CA TYR A 33 15.27 -7.47 -7.99
C TYR A 33 14.63 -7.19 -9.36
N GLU A 34 13.38 -7.60 -9.52
CA GLU A 34 12.57 -7.35 -10.70
C GLU A 34 11.73 -6.09 -10.45
N TRP A 35 11.83 -5.08 -11.31
CA TRP A 35 11.18 -3.79 -11.06
C TRP A 35 9.98 -3.61 -11.98
N LEU A 36 8.79 -3.57 -11.38
CA LEU A 36 7.54 -3.40 -12.11
C LEU A 36 7.19 -1.91 -12.22
N ASP A 37 7.01 -1.41 -13.44
CA ASP A 37 6.46 -0.09 -13.69
C ASP A 37 4.93 -0.08 -13.75
N GLY A 38 4.35 0.98 -13.20
CA GLY A 38 2.96 1.36 -13.39
C GLY A 38 2.68 1.78 -14.82
N ARG A 39 1.44 1.62 -15.28
CA ARG A 39 1.04 1.96 -16.66
C ARG A 39 0.39 3.31 -16.82
N TYR A 40 -0.05 3.92 -15.71
CA TYR A 40 -0.77 5.19 -15.73
C TYR A 40 0.20 6.32 -15.46
N HIS A 41 0.21 7.32 -16.34
CA HIS A 41 0.93 8.55 -16.12
C HIS A 41 0.15 9.43 -15.15
N VAL A 42 0.85 10.02 -14.20
CA VAL A 42 0.26 10.85 -13.14
C VAL A 42 1.02 12.16 -12.98
N LYS A 43 0.41 13.14 -12.31
CA LYS A 43 1.08 14.40 -11.98
C LYS A 43 1.59 14.37 -10.52
N PRO A 44 2.90 14.36 -10.27
CA PRO A 44 3.41 14.28 -8.90
C PRO A 44 3.14 15.58 -8.10
N LEU A 45 3.42 15.56 -6.79
CA LEU A 45 3.66 16.79 -6.02
C LEU A 45 4.76 17.64 -6.66
N ASP A 46 4.66 18.95 -6.52
CA ASP A 46 5.67 19.85 -7.05
C ASP A 46 7.08 19.54 -6.51
N ILE A 47 7.17 19.12 -5.23
CA ILE A 47 8.42 18.72 -4.60
C ILE A 47 9.12 17.57 -5.35
N PHE A 48 8.39 16.65 -5.97
CA PHE A 48 9.00 15.52 -6.69
C PHE A 48 9.68 15.95 -7.99
N TYR A 49 9.28 17.07 -8.61
CA TYR A 49 10.00 17.61 -9.76
C TYR A 49 11.44 17.99 -9.40
N ASP A 50 11.68 18.42 -8.16
CA ASP A 50 13.01 18.75 -7.65
C ASP A 50 13.81 17.49 -7.26
N TYR A 51 13.14 16.34 -7.06
CA TYR A 51 13.78 15.10 -6.62
C TYR A 51 14.13 14.14 -7.76
N HIS A 52 13.30 14.05 -8.80
CA HIS A 52 13.59 13.22 -9.98
C HIS A 52 12.75 13.63 -11.20
N SER A 53 13.29 13.34 -12.38
CA SER A 53 12.54 13.43 -13.63
C SER A 53 11.49 12.33 -13.75
N GLY A 54 10.46 12.57 -14.56
CA GLY A 54 9.50 11.56 -14.94
C GLY A 54 10.09 10.43 -15.82
N PRO A 55 9.25 9.51 -16.31
CA PRO A 55 7.79 9.52 -16.17
C PRO A 55 7.37 9.26 -14.72
N TYR A 56 6.29 9.92 -14.29
CA TYR A 56 5.66 9.68 -12.99
C TYR A 56 4.53 8.69 -13.20
N LEU A 57 4.63 7.53 -12.57
CA LEU A 57 3.78 6.39 -12.89
C LEU A 57 2.93 5.96 -11.70
N SER A 58 1.88 5.21 -12.00
CA SER A 58 1.04 4.55 -11.02
C SER A 58 0.53 3.21 -11.53
N HIS A 59 0.31 2.28 -10.60
CA HIS A 59 -0.23 0.95 -10.90
C HIS A 59 -1.76 0.97 -11.09
N THR A 60 -2.43 2.01 -10.59
CA THR A 60 -3.89 2.21 -10.67
C THR A 60 -4.23 3.52 -11.37
N ASP A 61 -5.40 3.60 -12.02
CA ASP A 61 -5.91 4.87 -12.58
C ASP A 61 -6.66 5.70 -11.51
N GLY A 62 -7.12 5.02 -10.47
CA GLY A 62 -7.90 5.58 -9.38
C GLY A 62 -8.12 4.50 -8.32
N LEU A 63 -9.00 4.80 -7.37
CA LEU A 63 -9.20 3.98 -6.17
C LEU A 63 -10.54 3.24 -6.15
N THR A 64 -11.30 3.28 -7.25
CA THR A 64 -12.58 2.55 -7.32
C THR A 64 -12.35 1.05 -7.24
N THR A 65 -13.38 0.32 -6.81
CA THR A 65 -13.32 -1.15 -6.73
C THR A 65 -12.86 -1.79 -8.04
N ASP A 66 -13.37 -1.31 -9.18
CA ASP A 66 -13.04 -1.84 -10.51
C ASP A 66 -11.59 -1.52 -10.91
N GLU A 67 -11.11 -0.32 -10.62
CA GLU A 67 -9.71 0.07 -10.89
C GLU A 67 -8.73 -0.75 -10.04
N VAL A 68 -9.06 -0.99 -8.75
CA VAL A 68 -8.29 -1.87 -7.85
C VAL A 68 -8.33 -3.31 -8.37
N HIS A 69 -9.50 -3.82 -8.76
CA HIS A 69 -9.63 -5.16 -9.34
C HIS A 69 -8.74 -5.32 -10.57
N GLY A 70 -8.83 -4.39 -11.52
CA GLY A 70 -8.01 -4.41 -12.73
C GLY A 70 -6.51 -4.33 -12.44
N ALA A 71 -6.10 -3.57 -11.42
CA ALA A 71 -4.70 -3.52 -10.99
C ALA A 71 -4.22 -4.88 -10.43
N LEU A 72 -5.02 -5.52 -9.56
CA LEU A 72 -4.69 -6.83 -9.01
C LEU A 72 -4.62 -7.92 -10.08
N SER A 73 -5.58 -7.98 -11.01
CA SER A 73 -5.56 -8.94 -12.11
C SER A 73 -4.27 -8.83 -12.94
N ARG A 74 -3.81 -7.59 -13.18
CA ARG A 74 -2.60 -7.34 -13.98
C ARG A 74 -1.33 -7.68 -13.22
N LEU A 75 -1.31 -7.47 -11.91
CA LEU A 75 -0.22 -7.93 -11.06
C LEU A 75 -0.19 -9.47 -11.00
N GLN A 76 -1.34 -10.12 -10.90
CA GLN A 76 -1.46 -11.59 -10.97
C GLN A 76 -0.93 -12.13 -12.30
N ASP A 77 -1.34 -11.54 -13.42
CA ASP A 77 -0.85 -11.90 -14.75
C ASP A 77 0.67 -11.76 -14.84
N TYR A 78 1.21 -10.64 -14.38
CA TYR A 78 2.65 -10.40 -14.38
C TYR A 78 3.41 -11.43 -13.54
N ILE A 79 2.92 -11.76 -12.34
CA ILE A 79 3.53 -12.77 -11.47
C ILE A 79 3.51 -14.16 -12.12
N ARG A 80 2.39 -14.53 -12.75
CA ARG A 80 2.27 -15.80 -13.49
C ARG A 80 3.29 -15.87 -14.64
N ASP A 81 3.44 -14.79 -15.39
CA ASP A 81 4.22 -14.78 -16.62
C ASP A 81 5.74 -14.61 -16.38
N ASN A 82 6.14 -14.01 -15.25
CA ASN A 82 7.56 -13.66 -14.97
C ASN A 82 8.14 -14.33 -13.70
N GLY A 83 7.28 -14.99 -12.92
CA GLY A 83 7.67 -15.74 -11.73
C GLY A 83 8.45 -17.04 -12.03
N PRO A 84 8.72 -17.88 -11.01
CA PRO A 84 8.39 -17.65 -9.61
C PRO A 84 9.26 -16.53 -9.00
N PHE A 85 8.68 -15.83 -8.02
CA PHE A 85 9.36 -14.87 -7.15
C PHE A 85 9.38 -15.44 -5.73
N ASP A 86 10.46 -15.18 -4.99
CA ASP A 86 10.56 -15.60 -3.59
C ASP A 86 9.85 -14.62 -2.66
N GLY A 87 9.84 -13.33 -3.00
CA GLY A 87 9.24 -12.29 -2.16
C GLY A 87 8.81 -11.06 -2.95
N VAL A 88 8.10 -10.17 -2.27
CA VAL A 88 7.65 -8.88 -2.81
C VAL A 88 8.13 -7.72 -1.93
N MET A 89 8.55 -6.63 -2.57
CA MET A 89 8.90 -5.36 -1.93
C MET A 89 8.05 -4.25 -2.51
N GLY A 90 7.14 -3.70 -1.71
CA GLY A 90 6.30 -2.57 -2.07
C GLY A 90 6.73 -1.28 -1.38
N SER A 91 6.53 -0.15 -2.05
CA SER A 91 6.55 1.18 -1.44
C SER A 91 5.20 1.87 -1.64
N CYS A 92 4.61 2.44 -0.58
CA CYS A 92 3.36 3.19 -0.63
C CYS A 92 2.26 2.48 -1.44
N GLU A 93 2.02 2.92 -2.69
CA GLU A 93 1.07 2.27 -3.61
C GLU A 93 1.36 0.78 -3.79
N GLY A 94 2.62 0.43 -4.04
CA GLY A 94 3.04 -0.95 -4.21
C GLY A 94 2.85 -1.81 -2.96
N SER A 95 2.94 -1.21 -1.76
CA SER A 95 2.73 -1.93 -0.50
C SER A 95 1.27 -2.35 -0.33
N TRP A 96 0.32 -1.43 -0.48
CA TRP A 96 -1.09 -1.80 -0.34
C TRP A 96 -1.52 -2.72 -1.49
N LEU A 97 -0.97 -2.55 -2.71
CA LEU A 97 -1.29 -3.40 -3.85
C LEU A 97 -0.84 -4.84 -3.62
N ALA A 98 0.40 -5.05 -3.17
CA ALA A 98 0.93 -6.36 -2.82
C ALA A 98 0.14 -7.01 -1.68
N ALA A 99 -0.18 -6.26 -0.62
CA ALA A 99 -0.97 -6.78 0.50
C ALA A 99 -2.40 -7.16 0.07
N SER A 100 -3.02 -6.37 -0.82
CA SER A 100 -4.36 -6.64 -1.35
C SER A 100 -4.37 -7.91 -2.19
N LEU A 101 -3.33 -8.12 -3.01
CA LEU A 101 -3.17 -9.36 -3.77
C LEU A 101 -3.02 -10.58 -2.86
N LEU A 102 -2.19 -10.48 -1.82
CA LEU A 102 -1.96 -11.57 -0.87
C LEU A 102 -3.26 -11.92 -0.12
N LEU A 103 -4.01 -10.93 0.35
CA LEU A 103 -5.31 -11.15 0.99
C LEU A 103 -6.29 -11.79 0.01
N LYS A 104 -6.36 -11.29 -1.24
CA LYS A 104 -7.19 -11.88 -2.30
C LYS A 104 -6.89 -13.35 -2.50
N HIS A 105 -5.61 -13.71 -2.62
CA HIS A 105 -5.20 -15.09 -2.81
C HIS A 105 -5.60 -15.96 -1.61
N GLN A 106 -5.32 -15.53 -0.37
CA GLN A 106 -5.73 -16.29 0.83
C GLN A 106 -7.25 -16.47 0.95
N MET A 107 -8.03 -15.49 0.52
CA MET A 107 -9.49 -15.56 0.60
C MET A 107 -10.11 -16.44 -0.50
N GLU A 108 -9.55 -16.39 -1.72
CA GLU A 108 -10.11 -17.10 -2.88
C GLU A 108 -9.56 -18.53 -3.01
N ASP A 109 -8.33 -18.77 -2.55
CA ASP A 109 -7.68 -20.08 -2.62
C ASP A 109 -6.86 -20.36 -1.34
N PRO A 110 -7.53 -20.55 -0.18
CA PRO A 110 -6.88 -20.69 1.12
C PRO A 110 -5.98 -21.93 1.26
N THR A 111 -6.11 -22.90 0.35
CA THR A 111 -5.32 -24.15 0.37
C THR A 111 -4.04 -24.08 -0.46
N SER A 112 -3.94 -23.08 -1.34
CA SER A 112 -2.81 -22.93 -2.24
C SER A 112 -1.74 -22.04 -1.60
N PRO A 113 -0.44 -22.31 -1.85
CA PRO A 113 0.61 -21.47 -1.32
C PRO A 113 0.53 -20.06 -1.92
N LEU A 114 0.79 -19.06 -1.07
CA LEU A 114 0.89 -17.68 -1.52
C LEU A 114 1.94 -17.53 -2.65
N PRO A 115 1.77 -16.56 -3.56
CA PRO A 115 2.73 -16.32 -4.64
C PRO A 115 4.11 -15.84 -4.17
N PHE A 116 4.27 -15.57 -2.86
CA PHE A 116 5.49 -15.09 -2.22
C PHE A 116 5.68 -15.77 -0.87
N GLN A 117 6.93 -16.01 -0.47
CA GLN A 117 7.30 -16.55 0.84
C GLN A 117 7.42 -15.44 1.90
N PHE A 118 7.65 -14.19 1.49
CA PHE A 118 7.71 -13.03 2.37
C PHE A 118 7.29 -11.74 1.66
N ALA A 119 6.90 -10.72 2.43
CA ALA A 119 6.61 -9.39 1.92
C ALA A 119 7.35 -8.29 2.69
N ILE A 120 7.78 -7.24 1.99
CA ILE A 120 8.43 -6.05 2.54
C ILE A 120 7.57 -4.85 2.18
N PHE A 121 7.04 -4.17 3.19
CA PHE A 121 6.18 -3.00 3.03
C PHE A 121 6.89 -1.76 3.54
N ILE A 122 7.20 -0.83 2.63
CA ILE A 122 7.78 0.47 2.94
C ILE A 122 6.67 1.51 2.82
N SER A 123 6.43 2.29 3.89
CA SER A 123 5.35 3.28 3.99
C SER A 123 4.02 2.76 3.45
N GLY A 124 3.63 1.53 3.83
CA GLY A 124 2.39 0.93 3.36
C GLY A 124 1.13 1.54 3.96
N SER A 125 0.00 1.43 3.26
CA SER A 125 -1.31 1.78 3.77
C SER A 125 -2.24 0.56 3.80
N LEU A 126 -3.51 0.77 4.20
CA LEU A 126 -4.49 -0.30 4.23
C LEU A 126 -4.66 -0.96 2.84
N PRO A 127 -4.71 -2.30 2.77
CA PRO A 127 -5.03 -3.00 1.54
C PRO A 127 -6.43 -2.60 1.05
N LEU A 128 -6.55 -2.34 -0.25
CA LEU A 128 -7.81 -2.00 -0.90
C LEU A 128 -8.48 -3.27 -1.44
N SER A 129 -9.81 -3.29 -1.38
CA SER A 129 -10.61 -4.41 -1.88
C SER A 129 -10.91 -4.24 -3.36
N TRP A 130 -10.89 -5.38 -4.07
CA TRP A 130 -11.29 -5.55 -5.46
C TRP A 130 -12.78 -5.87 -5.62
N SER A 131 -13.54 -5.87 -4.52
CA SER A 131 -14.97 -6.12 -4.53
C SER A 131 -15.71 -5.14 -3.63
N SER A 132 -16.89 -4.70 -4.07
CA SER A 132 -17.77 -3.81 -3.31
C SER A 132 -18.49 -4.55 -2.19
N SER A 133 -18.54 -5.89 -2.25
CA SER A 133 -19.10 -6.75 -1.20
C SER A 133 -18.09 -7.12 -0.11
N ILE A 134 -16.80 -6.82 -0.30
CA ILE A 134 -15.71 -7.21 0.60
C ILE A 134 -14.96 -5.97 1.09
N GLY A 135 -14.58 -5.95 2.36
CA GLY A 135 -13.94 -4.80 3.00
C GLY A 135 -14.94 -3.72 3.40
N HIS A 136 -14.42 -2.57 3.85
CA HIS A 136 -15.17 -1.49 4.49
C HIS A 136 -14.97 -0.19 3.75
N ASP A 137 -15.89 0.77 3.90
CA ASP A 137 -15.82 2.06 3.19
C ASP A 137 -14.48 2.76 3.50
N TYR A 138 -13.58 2.80 2.52
CA TYR A 138 -12.23 3.32 2.67
C TYR A 138 -12.24 4.84 2.83
N LEU A 139 -13.23 5.52 2.21
CA LEU A 139 -13.39 6.96 2.36
C LEU A 139 -13.67 7.29 3.81
N GLY A 140 -14.52 6.54 4.50
CA GLY A 140 -14.76 6.71 5.93
C GLY A 140 -13.49 6.59 6.79
N VAL A 141 -12.57 5.71 6.41
CA VAL A 141 -11.29 5.49 7.11
C VAL A 141 -10.26 6.58 6.81
N LEU A 142 -10.17 7.05 5.56
CA LEU A 142 -9.26 8.16 5.20
C LEU A 142 -9.68 9.50 5.80
N THR A 143 -10.97 9.64 6.12
CA THR A 143 -11.58 10.95 6.41
C THR A 143 -11.98 11.15 7.87
N CYS A 144 -11.84 10.12 8.70
CA CYS A 144 -12.12 10.23 10.12
C CYS A 144 -11.01 10.98 10.86
N GLU A 145 -11.36 11.58 12.00
CA GLU A 145 -10.40 12.31 12.84
C GLU A 145 -9.33 11.39 13.44
N ASP A 146 -9.67 10.12 13.63
CA ASP A 146 -8.78 9.08 14.13
C ASP A 146 -8.82 7.84 13.21
N PRO A 147 -7.96 7.78 12.17
CA PRO A 147 -7.85 6.62 11.28
C PRO A 147 -7.22 5.41 11.98
N LEU A 148 -6.79 5.56 13.23
CA LEU A 148 -6.26 4.49 14.06
C LEU A 148 -7.29 3.89 15.02
N SER A 149 -8.45 4.52 15.17
CA SER A 149 -9.48 4.04 16.08
C SER A 149 -9.87 2.59 15.74
N THR A 150 -10.57 1.94 16.66
CA THR A 150 -11.18 0.62 16.45
C THR A 150 -12.72 0.69 16.40
N ASP A 151 -13.32 1.88 16.56
CA ASP A 151 -14.77 2.11 16.53
C ASP A 151 -15.33 2.19 15.09
N PRO A 152 -16.10 1.17 14.65
CA PRO A 152 -16.69 1.13 13.31
C PRO A 152 -17.62 2.32 13.04
N SER A 153 -18.22 2.92 14.07
CA SER A 153 -19.11 4.07 13.92
C SER A 153 -18.38 5.35 13.47
N LEU A 154 -17.05 5.40 13.60
CA LEU A 154 -16.24 6.52 13.11
C LEU A 154 -16.02 6.46 11.60
N TRP A 155 -16.03 5.27 10.99
CA TRP A 155 -15.75 5.07 9.56
C TRP A 155 -16.95 4.54 8.78
N GLN A 156 -17.69 3.58 9.31
CA GLN A 156 -18.91 3.00 8.74
C GLN A 156 -20.15 3.76 9.24
N ARG A 157 -20.47 4.89 8.61
CA ARG A 157 -21.72 5.60 8.92
C ARG A 157 -22.76 5.33 7.83
N LYS A 158 -23.76 4.50 8.15
CA LYS A 158 -24.90 4.19 7.28
C LYS A 158 -25.73 5.45 7.01
N GLY A 159 -26.15 5.60 5.75
CA GLY A 159 -27.17 6.55 5.28
C GLY A 159 -26.81 8.01 5.56
N ARG A 160 -26.16 8.71 4.61
CA ARG A 160 -25.91 10.15 4.78
C ARG A 160 -26.12 10.95 3.49
N ASP A 161 -26.51 12.20 3.76
CA ASP A 161 -26.82 13.30 2.86
C ASP A 161 -25.56 13.76 2.11
N ALA A 162 -25.62 13.76 0.78
CA ALA A 162 -24.51 14.11 -0.11
C ALA A 162 -23.92 15.50 0.18
N LYS A 163 -24.71 16.42 0.76
CA LYS A 163 -24.26 17.77 1.10
C LYS A 163 -23.29 17.79 2.29
N LEU A 164 -23.54 16.93 3.29
CA LEU A 164 -22.65 16.78 4.45
C LEU A 164 -21.36 16.04 4.09
N GLU A 165 -21.41 15.12 3.11
CA GLU A 165 -20.22 14.52 2.52
C GLU A 165 -19.37 15.60 1.84
N MET A 166 -19.97 16.46 1.01
CA MET A 166 -19.25 17.57 0.35
C MET A 166 -18.60 18.57 1.33
N GLU A 167 -19.31 18.99 2.38
CA GLU A 167 -18.78 19.92 3.39
C GLU A 167 -17.60 19.32 4.17
N ARG A 168 -17.74 18.06 4.62
CA ARG A 168 -16.62 17.36 5.28
C ARG A 168 -15.49 17.09 4.31
N LEU A 169 -15.77 16.71 3.06
CA LEU A 169 -14.75 16.52 2.03
C LEU A 169 -13.98 17.81 1.77
N SER A 170 -14.61 18.99 1.92
CA SER A 170 -13.94 20.28 1.91
C SER A 170 -13.07 20.51 3.15
N GLU A 171 -13.52 20.12 4.35
CA GLU A 171 -12.70 20.14 5.58
C GLU A 171 -11.52 19.16 5.50
N ILE A 172 -11.74 18.00 4.90
CA ILE A 172 -10.75 16.98 4.59
C ILE A 172 -9.79 17.53 3.53
N GLN A 173 -10.25 18.16 2.46
CA GLN A 173 -9.38 18.85 1.50
C GLN A 173 -8.53 19.92 2.20
N GLN A 174 -9.07 20.65 3.18
CA GLN A 174 -8.29 21.60 3.99
C GLN A 174 -7.28 20.90 4.92
N ARG A 175 -7.59 19.74 5.48
CA ARG A 175 -6.68 18.92 6.31
C ARG A 175 -5.60 18.21 5.48
N LEU A 176 -5.99 17.57 4.38
CA LEU A 176 -5.16 16.83 3.42
C LEU A 176 -4.18 17.72 2.66
N LYS A 177 -4.46 19.04 2.56
CA LYS A 177 -3.59 20.06 1.95
C LYS A 177 -2.22 20.24 2.62
N ARG A 178 -1.91 19.51 3.69
CA ARG A 178 -0.53 19.44 4.22
C ARG A 178 0.23 18.17 3.85
N ASP A 179 -0.47 17.10 3.46
CA ASP A 179 0.11 15.76 3.57
C ASP A 179 -0.20 14.80 2.39
N ILE A 180 -1.19 15.06 1.52
CA ILE A 180 -1.46 14.21 0.34
C ILE A 180 -0.99 14.88 -0.96
N SER A 181 -0.51 14.06 -1.92
CA SER A 181 -0.12 14.58 -3.24
C SER A 181 -1.31 15.12 -4.05
N PRO A 182 -1.14 16.16 -4.89
CA PRO A 182 -2.19 16.66 -5.79
C PRO A 182 -2.83 15.55 -6.62
N GLU A 183 -2.06 14.56 -7.06
CA GLU A 183 -2.62 13.38 -7.74
C GLU A 183 -3.50 12.54 -6.82
N GLY A 184 -3.04 12.28 -5.59
CA GLY A 184 -3.84 11.58 -4.59
C GLY A 184 -5.16 12.30 -4.35
N GLU A 185 -5.14 13.63 -4.30
CA GLU A 185 -6.35 14.47 -4.18
C GLU A 185 -7.24 14.36 -5.43
N ILE A 186 -6.68 14.42 -6.64
CA ILE A 186 -7.43 14.29 -7.91
C ILE A 186 -8.11 12.93 -7.99
N ARG A 187 -7.40 11.86 -7.65
CA ARG A 187 -7.93 10.49 -7.70
C ARG A 187 -9.00 10.25 -6.66
N LEU A 188 -8.78 10.76 -5.45
CA LEU A 188 -9.79 10.75 -4.40
C LEU A 188 -11.04 11.52 -4.87
N ARG A 189 -10.88 12.71 -5.46
CA ARG A 189 -11.98 13.51 -6.02
C ARG A 189 -12.72 12.76 -7.13
N LYS A 190 -12.00 12.17 -8.09
CA LYS A 190 -12.59 11.36 -9.17
C LYS A 190 -13.44 10.22 -8.58
N ALA A 191 -12.92 9.51 -7.59
CA ALA A 191 -13.67 8.45 -6.92
C ALA A 191 -14.91 9.00 -6.21
N LEU A 192 -14.80 10.16 -5.56
CA LEU A 192 -15.91 10.83 -4.85
C LEU A 192 -17.01 11.31 -5.79
N ASP A 193 -16.63 12.02 -6.87
CA ASP A 193 -17.56 12.52 -7.87
C ASP A 193 -18.33 11.38 -8.54
N LEU A 194 -17.64 10.26 -8.78
CA LEU A 194 -18.25 9.07 -9.37
C LEU A 194 -19.30 8.44 -8.43
N VAL A 195 -19.00 8.37 -7.12
CA VAL A 195 -19.85 7.66 -6.13
C VAL A 195 -20.83 8.56 -5.39
N ALA A 196 -20.88 9.84 -5.74
CA ALA A 196 -21.94 10.77 -5.36
C ALA A 196 -23.29 10.35 -5.94
N ASP A 197 -23.30 9.68 -7.10
CA ASP A 197 -24.48 9.01 -7.64
C ASP A 197 -24.70 7.67 -6.92
N PRO A 198 -25.85 7.45 -6.25
CA PRO A 198 -26.18 6.18 -5.62
C PRO A 198 -26.12 4.95 -6.56
N ALA A 199 -26.34 5.15 -7.86
CA ALA A 199 -26.22 4.10 -8.88
C ALA A 199 -24.78 3.53 -8.95
N ASN A 200 -23.78 4.35 -8.61
CA ASN A 200 -22.36 4.00 -8.64
C ASN A 200 -21.83 3.52 -7.28
N SER A 201 -22.72 3.22 -6.31
CA SER A 201 -22.32 2.74 -4.98
C SER A 201 -21.42 1.48 -5.01
N HIS A 202 -21.53 0.66 -6.05
CA HIS A 202 -20.68 -0.51 -6.30
C HIS A 202 -19.23 -0.17 -6.69
N LEU A 203 -18.92 1.09 -7.00
CA LEU A 203 -17.57 1.57 -7.34
C LEU A 203 -16.84 2.18 -6.14
N ARG A 204 -17.51 2.28 -4.98
CA ARG A 204 -16.96 2.90 -3.76
C ARG A 204 -15.66 2.21 -3.34
N PRO A 205 -14.56 2.96 -3.14
CA PRO A 205 -13.32 2.40 -2.60
C PRO A 205 -13.59 1.66 -1.29
N ARG A 206 -13.06 0.44 -1.18
CA ARG A 206 -13.17 -0.40 0.00
C ARG A 206 -11.79 -0.77 0.49
N ALA A 207 -11.62 -0.92 1.79
CA ALA A 207 -10.36 -1.34 2.39
C ALA A 207 -10.55 -2.36 3.51
N PHE A 208 -9.51 -3.13 3.77
CA PHE A 208 -9.48 -4.04 4.91
C PHE A 208 -8.99 -3.28 6.14
N HIS A 209 -9.77 -3.28 7.22
CA HIS A 209 -9.38 -2.73 8.51
C HIS A 209 -9.20 -3.88 9.49
N PRO A 210 -8.09 -3.96 10.25
CA PRO A 210 -7.78 -5.13 11.08
C PRO A 210 -8.80 -5.42 12.17
N ASP A 211 -9.53 -4.43 12.67
CA ASP A 211 -10.60 -4.65 13.66
C ASP A 211 -11.91 -5.13 13.03
N LEU A 212 -12.07 -4.93 11.73
CA LEU A 212 -13.30 -5.23 11.00
C LEU A 212 -13.16 -6.40 10.04
N HIS A 213 -11.94 -6.91 9.87
CA HIS A 213 -11.60 -8.02 9.02
C HIS A 213 -10.78 -9.01 9.83
N GLN A 214 -11.20 -10.27 9.83
CA GLN A 214 -10.65 -11.29 10.71
C GLN A 214 -9.37 -11.92 10.15
N ASP A 215 -9.23 -12.02 8.83
CA ASP A 215 -8.09 -12.70 8.23
C ASP A 215 -6.80 -11.90 8.45
N ARG A 216 -5.70 -12.64 8.53
CA ARG A 216 -4.35 -12.10 8.65
C ARG A 216 -3.48 -12.69 7.56
N LEU A 217 -2.63 -11.84 6.99
CA LEU A 217 -1.62 -12.28 6.05
C LEU A 217 -0.68 -13.27 6.74
N ASN A 218 -0.68 -14.52 6.26
CA ASN A 218 0.01 -15.63 6.89
C ASN A 218 1.34 -15.93 6.21
N LEU A 219 2.21 -14.92 6.19
CA LEU A 219 3.60 -15.00 5.75
C LEU A 219 4.45 -14.01 6.57
N PRO A 220 5.77 -14.20 6.66
CA PRO A 220 6.65 -13.20 7.25
C PRO A 220 6.59 -11.86 6.51
N THR A 221 6.46 -10.78 7.28
CA THR A 221 6.39 -9.42 6.75
C THR A 221 7.38 -8.48 7.43
N ALA A 222 8.04 -7.64 6.63
CA ALA A 222 8.83 -6.52 7.12
C ALA A 222 8.02 -5.24 6.93
N HIS A 223 7.86 -4.43 7.97
CA HIS A 223 7.18 -3.15 7.91
C HIS A 223 8.15 -2.02 8.25
N ILE A 224 8.32 -1.08 7.32
CA ILE A 224 9.23 0.06 7.44
C ILE A 224 8.43 1.33 7.20
N TRP A 225 8.45 2.30 8.12
CA TRP A 225 7.77 3.58 7.92
C TRP A 225 8.46 4.71 8.70
N GLY A 226 8.16 5.95 8.31
CA GLY A 226 8.63 7.15 8.98
C GLY A 226 7.72 7.57 10.12
N ARG A 227 8.29 7.98 11.26
CA ARG A 227 7.53 8.53 12.38
C ARG A 227 6.82 9.84 12.02
N GLU A 228 7.40 10.61 11.10
CA GLU A 228 6.81 11.85 10.56
C GLU A 228 6.01 11.57 9.27
N ASP A 229 5.79 10.30 8.92
CA ASP A 229 4.95 9.91 7.79
C ASP A 229 3.48 10.16 8.15
N PHE A 230 2.80 10.96 7.32
CA PHE A 230 1.40 11.31 7.49
C PHE A 230 0.46 10.10 7.39
N ILE A 231 0.89 9.01 6.74
CA ILE A 231 0.16 7.74 6.73
C ILE A 231 0.71 6.69 7.70
N SER A 232 1.60 7.06 8.63
CA SER A 232 2.13 6.12 9.63
C SER A 232 1.04 5.38 10.41
N GLY A 233 -0.12 6.01 10.60
CA GLY A 233 -1.30 5.35 11.14
C GLY A 233 -1.77 4.17 10.29
N HIS A 234 -1.89 4.36 8.97
CA HIS A 234 -2.27 3.28 8.05
C HIS A 234 -1.20 2.19 7.95
N ALA A 235 0.09 2.54 8.04
CA ALA A 235 1.17 1.55 8.09
C ALA A 235 1.06 0.63 9.32
N LYS A 236 0.71 1.22 10.48
CA LYS A 236 0.43 0.46 11.71
C LYS A 236 -0.81 -0.42 11.57
N GLN A 237 -1.84 0.02 10.85
CA GLN A 237 -3.01 -0.82 10.57
C GLN A 237 -2.70 -1.98 9.61
N LEU A 238 -1.86 -1.75 8.58
CA LEU A 238 -1.37 -2.82 7.71
C LEU A 238 -0.54 -3.86 8.49
N LEU A 239 0.31 -3.43 9.42
CA LEU A 239 1.02 -4.33 10.34
C LEU A 239 0.04 -5.21 11.13
N ARG A 240 -1.05 -4.64 11.64
CA ARG A 240 -2.09 -5.38 12.37
C ARG A 240 -2.88 -6.36 11.50
N LEU A 241 -2.83 -6.23 10.17
CA LEU A 241 -3.38 -7.19 9.20
C LEU A 241 -2.42 -8.34 8.87
N CYS A 242 -1.20 -8.34 9.42
CA CYS A 242 -0.20 -9.37 9.19
C CYS A 242 -0.06 -10.27 10.44
N ASN A 243 0.44 -11.49 10.26
CA ASN A 243 0.69 -12.41 11.36
C ASN A 243 1.77 -11.85 12.31
N SER A 244 1.38 -11.49 13.53
CA SER A 244 2.26 -10.86 14.52
C SER A 244 3.40 -11.76 15.00
N ALA A 245 3.31 -13.08 14.82
CA ALA A 245 4.40 -13.99 15.14
C ALA A 245 5.57 -13.87 14.16
N PHE A 246 5.32 -13.39 12.95
CA PHE A 246 6.30 -13.31 11.87
C PHE A 246 6.65 -11.90 11.43
N ALA A 247 5.85 -10.91 11.82
CA ALA A 247 6.08 -9.51 11.47
C ALA A 247 7.34 -8.93 12.14
N GLU A 248 8.12 -8.17 11.38
CA GLU A 248 9.24 -7.34 11.85
C GLU A 248 8.98 -5.88 11.52
N VAL A 249 9.47 -4.97 12.36
CA VAL A 249 9.13 -3.55 12.29
C VAL A 249 10.36 -2.66 12.42
N PHE A 250 10.44 -1.63 11.59
CA PHE A 250 11.37 -0.53 11.75
C PHE A 250 10.68 0.83 11.52
N GLU A 251 10.56 1.62 12.57
CA GLU A 251 10.12 3.03 12.49
C GLU A 251 11.34 3.95 12.46
N HIS A 252 11.55 4.66 11.35
CA HIS A 252 12.64 5.65 11.21
C HIS A 252 12.15 7.07 11.56
N LYS A 253 13.09 8.02 11.68
CA LYS A 253 12.76 9.39 12.14
C LYS A 253 12.07 10.25 11.07
N GLY A 254 12.36 10.00 9.78
CA GLY A 254 11.85 10.80 8.65
C GLY A 254 10.36 10.65 8.34
N GLY A 255 9.95 11.23 7.20
CA GLY A 255 8.58 11.22 6.69
C GLY A 255 8.28 10.09 5.69
N HIS A 256 7.42 10.36 4.71
CA HIS A 256 6.96 9.41 3.68
C HIS A 256 8.01 9.19 2.56
N ASP A 257 9.10 8.49 2.86
CA ASP A 257 10.17 8.17 1.90
C ASP A 257 10.88 6.86 2.30
N VAL A 258 11.63 6.27 1.37
CA VAL A 258 12.63 5.24 1.69
C VAL A 258 13.83 5.94 2.36
N PRO A 259 14.14 5.65 3.63
CA PRO A 259 15.16 6.40 4.35
C PRO A 259 16.57 6.14 3.78
N GLN A 260 17.35 7.21 3.60
CA GLN A 260 18.61 7.20 2.84
C GLN A 260 19.88 7.21 3.71
N SER A 261 19.75 7.32 5.03
CA SER A 261 20.91 7.35 5.93
C SER A 261 21.55 5.96 6.03
N ARG A 262 22.84 5.91 6.36
CA ARG A 262 23.55 4.63 6.58
C ARG A 262 22.96 3.86 7.75
N GLU A 263 22.59 4.57 8.80
CA GLU A 263 21.94 3.98 9.98
C GLU A 263 20.60 3.35 9.60
N ASP A 264 19.72 4.09 8.91
CA ASP A 264 18.42 3.57 8.50
C ASP A 264 18.56 2.41 7.50
N SER A 265 19.50 2.49 6.56
CA SER A 265 19.76 1.39 5.61
C SER A 265 20.18 0.10 6.32
N THR A 266 20.99 0.22 7.39
CA THR A 266 21.41 -0.92 8.21
C THR A 266 20.24 -1.50 8.99
N ARG A 267 19.41 -0.64 9.61
CA ARG A 267 18.21 -1.09 10.33
C ARG A 267 17.18 -1.74 9.41
N MET A 268 16.97 -1.20 8.21
CA MET A 268 16.13 -1.81 7.19
C MET A 268 16.66 -3.19 6.78
N SER A 269 17.97 -3.32 6.51
CA SER A 269 18.55 -4.60 6.09
C SER A 269 18.43 -5.67 7.17
N GLU A 270 18.57 -5.33 8.44
CA GLU A 270 18.38 -6.27 9.55
C GLU A 270 16.93 -6.79 9.63
N VAL A 271 15.93 -5.91 9.54
CA VAL A 271 14.51 -6.29 9.58
C VAL A 271 14.13 -7.14 8.38
N ILE A 272 14.64 -6.80 7.19
CA ILE A 272 14.42 -7.58 5.96
C ILE A 272 15.07 -8.96 6.06
N GLN A 273 16.33 -9.05 6.52
CA GLN A 273 17.01 -10.33 6.67
C GLN A 273 16.32 -11.24 7.69
N LYS A 274 15.87 -10.70 8.83
CA LYS A 274 15.08 -11.47 9.81
C LYS A 274 13.79 -12.02 9.21
N THR A 275 13.09 -11.19 8.43
CA THR A 275 11.85 -11.58 7.74
C THR A 275 12.10 -12.71 6.74
N ILE A 276 13.16 -12.59 5.94
CA ILE A 276 13.55 -13.61 4.97
C ILE A 276 13.96 -14.91 5.66
N VAL A 277 14.78 -14.84 6.71
CA VAL A 277 15.16 -16.03 7.50
C VAL A 277 13.92 -16.72 8.06
N ARG A 278 12.95 -15.97 8.61
CA ARG A 278 11.67 -16.55 9.07
C ARG A 278 10.92 -17.27 7.95
N SER A 279 10.96 -16.78 6.72
CA SER A 279 10.26 -17.44 5.59
C SER A 279 10.83 -18.79 5.24
N GLN A 280 12.11 -19.04 5.54
CA GLN A 280 12.77 -20.33 5.33
C GLN A 280 12.39 -21.37 6.39
N PHE A 281 11.83 -20.95 7.53
CA PHE A 281 11.47 -21.80 8.66
C PHE A 281 9.96 -21.78 8.99
N ALA A 282 9.17 -20.96 8.29
CA ALA A 282 7.72 -20.99 8.35
C ALA A 282 7.24 -22.23 7.58
N ILE A 283 7.14 -23.35 8.30
CA ILE A 283 6.55 -24.61 7.82
C ILE A 283 5.04 -24.57 8.05
#